data_AF-A0AAD5RB22-F1
#
_entry.id   AF-A0AAD5RB22-F1
#
_cell.length_a   1.000
_cell.length_b   1.000
_cell.length_c   1.000
_cell.angle_alpha   90.00
_cell.angle_beta   90.00
_cell.angle_gamma   90.00
#
_symmetry.space_group_name_H-M   'P 1'
#
loop_
_entity.id
_entity.type
_entity.pdbx_description
1 polymer ?
#
loop_
_entity_poly.entity_id
_entity_poly.type
_entity_poly.pdbx_seq_one_letter_code
_entity_poly.pdbx_strand_id
1 'polypeptide(L)'
;MNNQGLMTVDVEDDKAAASETDEIYSAIAHIDKFNPVAYLESFYKTASEDTAMQIVLFFLPGILYHLPTNVRTVLDLGAGPTIYVPIVLRNKALQIFTSDYAQVNREVLQSWVENRSTFDWSEVCGLISSIESSEEPPSVMQDNARSKVMAVLEVNVHEIPVIRSIHWQRKDCEIPQKVRACIHCVLSGILM
;
A
#
# COMPACT_ATOMS: atom_id res chain seq x y z
N MET A 1 33.32 -35.75 -58.25
CA MET A 1 33.35 -34.27 -58.32
C MET A 1 32.10 -33.75 -57.65
N ASN A 2 32.29 -33.03 -56.54
CA ASN A 2 31.27 -32.36 -55.74
C ASN A 2 30.42 -31.39 -56.58
N ASN A 3 29.12 -31.25 -56.28
CA ASN A 3 28.67 -30.10 -55.48
C ASN A 3 27.22 -30.23 -54.96
N GLN A 4 27.13 -30.27 -53.63
CA GLN A 4 26.16 -29.66 -52.72
C GLN A 4 24.71 -29.41 -53.18
N GLY A 5 23.80 -30.24 -52.64
CA GLY A 5 22.40 -29.86 -52.42
C GLY A 5 22.31 -28.94 -51.20
N LEU A 6 21.88 -27.70 -51.42
CA LEU A 6 21.59 -26.72 -50.38
C LEU A 6 20.21 -27.06 -49.78
N MET A 7 20.18 -27.45 -48.51
CA MET A 7 18.94 -27.48 -47.74
C MET A 7 18.46 -26.05 -47.52
N THR A 8 17.29 -25.72 -48.06
CA THR A 8 16.53 -24.54 -47.66
C THR A 8 15.96 -24.82 -46.27
N VAL A 9 16.50 -24.13 -45.26
CA VAL A 9 15.89 -24.07 -43.94
C VAL A 9 14.80 -23.02 -44.03
N ASP A 10 13.55 -23.44 -43.88
CA ASP A 10 12.41 -22.56 -43.71
C ASP A 10 12.63 -21.76 -42.42
N VAL A 11 12.92 -20.47 -42.55
CA VAL A 11 12.92 -19.53 -41.44
C VAL A 11 11.47 -19.16 -41.19
N GLU A 12 10.85 -19.85 -40.24
CA GLU A 12 9.58 -19.41 -39.67
C GLU A 12 9.79 -18.03 -39.03
N ASP A 13 8.93 -17.09 -39.45
CA ASP A 13 8.80 -15.74 -38.91
C ASP A 13 8.40 -15.82 -37.42
N ASP A 14 9.39 -15.94 -36.54
CA ASP A 14 9.20 -15.64 -35.13
C ASP A 14 9.01 -14.13 -34.99
N LYS A 15 7.73 -13.71 -35.01
CA LYS A 15 7.31 -12.39 -34.56
C LYS A 15 7.77 -12.20 -33.13
N ALA A 16 8.93 -11.58 -32.96
CA ALA A 16 9.41 -11.06 -31.70
C ALA A 16 8.32 -10.15 -31.11
N ALA A 17 7.64 -10.66 -30.08
CA ALA A 17 6.83 -9.86 -29.20
C ALA A 17 7.74 -8.76 -28.64
N ALA A 18 7.40 -7.51 -28.95
CA ALA A 18 8.11 -6.36 -28.44
C ALA A 18 8.12 -6.42 -26.91
N SER A 19 9.31 -6.54 -26.31
CA SER A 19 9.46 -6.38 -24.87
C SER A 19 9.13 -4.92 -24.54
N GLU A 20 8.05 -4.69 -23.82
CA GLU A 20 7.80 -3.39 -23.20
C GLU A 20 9.02 -3.05 -22.35
N THR A 21 9.72 -1.98 -22.73
CA THR A 21 10.84 -1.45 -21.95
C THR A 21 10.24 -0.81 -20.71
N ASP A 22 10.55 -1.34 -19.52
CA ASP A 22 10.19 -0.74 -18.23
C ASP A 22 10.71 0.70 -18.19
N GLU A 23 9.81 1.67 -18.36
CA GLU A 23 10.14 3.08 -18.34
C GLU A 23 10.38 3.50 -16.89
N ILE A 24 11.60 3.96 -16.58
CA ILE A 24 11.97 4.39 -15.22
C ILE A 24 11.41 5.80 -14.98
N TYR A 25 10.51 5.90 -14.00
CA TYR A 25 9.90 7.17 -13.60
C TYR A 25 10.57 7.79 -12.37
N SER A 26 10.62 9.12 -12.31
CA SER A 26 11.06 9.85 -11.12
C SER A 26 9.99 9.84 -10.01
N ALA A 27 10.40 10.15 -8.77
CA ALA A 27 9.47 10.30 -7.63
C ALA A 27 8.32 11.28 -7.93
N ILE A 28 8.60 12.36 -8.65
CA ILE A 28 7.59 13.36 -9.02
C ILE A 28 6.57 12.78 -9.99
N ALA A 29 7.00 11.92 -10.93
CA ALA A 29 6.12 11.31 -11.92
C ALA A 29 5.09 10.35 -11.32
N HIS A 30 5.23 9.93 -10.05
CA HIS A 30 4.20 9.13 -9.35
C HIS A 30 2.85 9.80 -9.27
N ILE A 31 2.80 11.13 -9.31
CA ILE A 31 1.52 11.85 -9.26
C ILE A 31 0.60 11.48 -10.43
N ASP A 32 1.17 11.25 -11.62
CA ASP A 32 0.42 11.03 -12.85
C ASP A 32 0.55 9.59 -13.39
N LYS A 33 1.62 8.87 -13.01
CA LYS A 33 1.99 7.58 -13.62
C LYS A 33 1.73 6.38 -12.70
N PHE A 34 1.47 6.60 -11.41
CA PHE A 34 1.25 5.49 -10.49
C PHE A 34 -0.10 4.82 -10.74
N ASN A 35 -0.09 3.49 -10.91
CA ASN A 35 -1.31 2.70 -11.03
C ASN A 35 -1.51 1.90 -9.73
N PRO A 36 -2.43 2.33 -8.84
CA PRO A 36 -2.63 1.66 -7.56
C PRO A 36 -3.19 0.24 -7.70
N VAL A 37 -4.01 -0.01 -8.72
CA VAL A 37 -4.57 -1.36 -8.96
C VAL A 37 -3.46 -2.32 -9.37
N ALA A 38 -2.62 -1.93 -10.33
CA ALA A 38 -1.48 -2.76 -10.74
C ALA A 38 -0.53 -3.01 -9.57
N TYR A 39 -0.23 -1.99 -8.77
CA TYR A 39 0.60 -2.14 -7.56
C TYR A 39 -0.01 -3.13 -6.56
N LEU A 40 -1.30 -3.00 -6.23
CA LEU A 40 -1.95 -3.92 -5.30
C LEU A 40 -2.01 -5.36 -5.84
N GLU A 41 -2.33 -5.52 -7.12
CA GLU A 41 -2.39 -6.84 -7.77
C GLU A 41 -1.01 -7.52 -7.82
N SER A 42 0.06 -6.75 -8.09
CA SER A 42 1.42 -7.29 -8.18
C SER A 42 2.03 -7.64 -6.83
N PHE A 43 1.77 -6.86 -5.79
CA PHE A 43 2.48 -7.01 -4.51
C PHE A 43 1.63 -7.56 -3.37
N TYR A 44 0.31 -7.38 -3.40
CA TYR A 44 -0.54 -7.68 -2.25
C TYR A 44 -1.60 -8.76 -2.51
N LYS A 45 -1.86 -9.12 -3.77
CA LYS A 45 -2.85 -10.16 -4.11
C LYS A 45 -2.41 -11.56 -3.69
N THR A 46 -1.14 -11.89 -3.92
CA THR A 46 -0.51 -13.16 -3.54
C THR A 46 0.68 -12.86 -2.63
N ALA A 47 0.46 -12.00 -1.63
CA ALA A 47 1.53 -11.55 -0.72
C ALA A 47 2.20 -12.71 0.03
N SER A 48 1.50 -13.84 0.18
CA SER A 48 2.03 -15.08 0.75
C SER A 48 2.92 -15.86 -0.22
N GLU A 49 2.98 -15.52 -1.51
CA GLU A 49 3.86 -16.16 -2.50
C GLU A 49 5.13 -15.34 -2.74
N ASP A 50 5.09 -14.04 -2.45
CA ASP A 50 6.25 -13.15 -2.57
C ASP A 50 7.03 -13.07 -1.23
N THR A 51 8.28 -13.54 -1.23
CA THR A 51 9.14 -13.57 -0.03
C THR A 51 9.44 -12.18 0.52
N ALA A 52 9.62 -11.18 -0.34
CA ALA A 52 9.87 -9.82 0.11
C ALA A 52 8.62 -9.26 0.82
N MET A 53 7.44 -9.51 0.26
CA MET A 53 6.17 -9.08 0.84
C MET A 53 5.84 -9.81 2.15
N GLN A 54 6.16 -11.09 2.25
CA GLN A 54 6.09 -11.81 3.52
C GLN A 54 6.99 -11.17 4.58
N ILE A 55 8.24 -10.85 4.25
CA ILE A 55 9.18 -10.19 5.17
C ILE A 55 8.60 -8.86 5.65
N VAL A 56 8.13 -8.04 4.72
CA VAL A 56 7.47 -6.75 5.00
C VAL A 56 6.29 -6.90 5.96
N LEU A 57 5.36 -7.78 5.61
CA LEU A 57 4.13 -7.98 6.36
C LEU A 57 4.38 -8.76 7.66
N PHE A 58 5.53 -9.40 7.81
CA PHE A 58 5.96 -10.04 9.05
C PHE A 58 6.59 -9.06 10.04
N PHE A 59 7.55 -8.26 9.56
CA PHE A 59 8.32 -7.37 10.44
C PHE A 59 7.50 -6.19 10.95
N LEU A 60 6.65 -5.58 10.11
CA LEU A 60 5.95 -4.38 10.53
C LEU A 60 4.94 -4.64 11.67
N PRO A 61 4.06 -5.66 11.61
CA PRO A 61 3.21 -6.00 12.75
C PRO A 61 4.00 -6.35 14.02
N GLY A 62 5.12 -7.08 13.87
CA GLY A 62 6.01 -7.39 14.99
C GLY A 62 6.61 -6.14 15.65
N ILE A 63 7.07 -5.17 14.86
CA ILE A 63 7.60 -3.89 15.39
C ILE A 63 6.49 -3.07 16.03
N LEU A 64 5.35 -2.93 15.36
CA LEU A 64 4.21 -2.13 15.83
C LEU A 64 3.55 -2.76 17.06
N TYR A 65 3.70 -4.07 17.29
CA TYR A 65 3.23 -4.73 18.52
C TYR A 65 3.83 -4.11 19.79
N HIS A 66 5.07 -3.59 19.71
CA HIS A 66 5.75 -2.91 20.81
C HIS A 66 5.22 -1.50 21.10
N LEU A 67 4.35 -0.95 20.25
CA LEU A 67 3.68 0.30 20.58
C LEU A 67 2.80 0.13 21.82
N PRO A 68 2.73 1.17 22.67
CA PRO A 68 1.83 1.18 23.81
C PRO A 68 0.38 1.01 23.32
N THR A 69 -0.47 0.45 24.17
CA THR A 69 -1.90 0.45 23.90
C THR A 69 -2.47 1.86 24.08
N ASN A 70 -3.56 2.17 23.37
CA ASN A 70 -4.27 3.45 23.43
C ASN A 70 -3.43 4.67 22.99
N VAL A 71 -2.62 4.53 21.93
CA VAL A 71 -1.98 5.67 21.27
C VAL A 71 -3.07 6.60 20.74
N ARG A 72 -3.14 7.82 21.26
CA ARG A 72 -4.23 8.76 20.96
C ARG A 72 -4.35 9.06 19.46
N THR A 73 -3.25 9.42 18.81
CA THR A 73 -3.22 9.80 17.39
C THR A 73 -2.00 9.18 16.70
N VAL A 74 -2.23 8.48 15.60
CA VAL A 74 -1.18 7.94 14.74
C VAL A 74 -1.33 8.50 13.33
N LEU A 75 -0.23 8.96 12.75
CA LEU A 75 -0.14 9.29 11.33
C LEU A 75 0.56 8.14 10.60
N ASP A 76 -0.10 7.60 9.60
CA ASP A 76 0.46 6.72 8.58
C ASP A 76 0.89 7.59 7.39
N LEU A 77 2.20 7.88 7.34
CA LEU A 77 2.82 8.81 6.41
C LEU A 77 3.33 8.05 5.19
N GLY A 78 2.66 8.26 4.06
CA GLY A 78 3.02 7.59 2.81
C GLY A 78 2.48 6.18 2.70
N ALA A 79 1.19 6.03 2.95
CA ALA A 79 0.52 4.75 2.94
C ALA A 79 0.50 4.08 1.55
N GLY A 80 0.65 4.85 0.46
CA GLY A 80 0.31 4.40 -0.87
C GLY A 80 -1.18 4.00 -0.95
N PRO A 81 -1.56 3.03 -1.79
CA PRO A 81 -2.93 2.53 -1.85
C PRO A 81 -3.22 1.44 -0.80
N THR A 82 -2.42 1.32 0.27
CA THR A 82 -2.41 0.15 1.17
C THR A 82 -3.03 0.45 2.55
N ILE A 83 -3.55 -0.60 3.21
CA ILE A 83 -4.31 -0.45 4.48
C ILE A 83 -3.77 -1.28 5.66
N TYR A 84 -2.69 -2.02 5.44
CA TYR A 84 -2.19 -2.97 6.45
C TYR A 84 -1.69 -2.26 7.71
N VAL A 85 -1.15 -1.03 7.59
CA VAL A 85 -0.78 -0.20 8.75
C VAL A 85 -2.01 0.13 9.62
N PRO A 86 -3.13 0.67 9.08
CA PRO A 86 -4.39 0.78 9.82
C PRO A 86 -4.85 -0.52 10.49
N ILE A 87 -4.75 -1.66 9.79
CA ILE A 87 -5.16 -2.97 10.34
C ILE A 87 -4.31 -3.37 11.54
N VAL A 88 -2.98 -3.26 11.46
CA VAL A 88 -2.08 -3.56 12.58
C VAL A 88 -2.35 -2.64 13.78
N LEU A 89 -2.63 -1.36 13.51
CA LEU A 89 -2.89 -0.37 14.55
C LEU A 89 -4.29 -0.45 15.16
N ARG A 90 -5.19 -1.30 14.62
CA ARG A 90 -6.59 -1.37 15.03
C ARG A 90 -6.78 -1.65 16.53
N ASN A 91 -5.84 -2.31 17.19
CA ASN A 91 -5.89 -2.60 18.63
C ASN A 91 -4.98 -1.69 19.48
N LYS A 92 -4.27 -0.76 18.85
CA LYS A 92 -3.27 0.10 19.50
C LYS A 92 -3.62 1.58 19.45
N ALA A 93 -4.16 2.05 18.32
CA ALA A 93 -4.51 3.45 18.11
C ALA A 93 -5.98 3.75 18.47
N LEU A 94 -6.24 5.00 18.86
CA LEU A 94 -7.61 5.54 19.01
C LEU A 94 -8.05 6.27 17.75
N GLN A 95 -7.14 7.03 17.13
CA GLN A 95 -7.38 7.79 15.91
C GLN A 95 -6.21 7.59 14.96
N ILE A 96 -6.52 7.22 13.72
CA ILE A 96 -5.57 6.96 12.64
C ILE A 96 -5.80 8.00 11.55
N PHE A 97 -4.72 8.63 11.10
CA PHE A 97 -4.69 9.54 9.97
C PHE A 97 -3.82 8.87 8.93
N THR A 98 -4.36 8.55 7.75
CA THR A 98 -3.57 8.02 6.64
C THR A 98 -3.29 9.12 5.65
N SER A 99 -2.20 9.00 4.90
CA SER A 99 -1.76 10.07 4.02
C SER A 99 -0.90 9.56 2.90
N ASP A 100 -0.98 10.24 1.75
CA ASP A 100 -0.12 9.96 0.60
C ASP A 100 0.06 11.20 -0.27
N TYR A 101 1.14 11.23 -1.05
CA TYR A 101 1.43 12.31 -2.01
C TYR A 101 0.58 12.19 -3.28
N ALA A 102 0.38 10.98 -3.81
CA ALA A 102 -0.36 10.78 -5.05
C ALA A 102 -1.88 10.78 -4.80
N GLN A 103 -2.64 11.52 -5.61
CA GLN A 103 -4.09 11.61 -5.47
C GLN A 103 -4.77 10.24 -5.65
N VAL A 104 -4.35 9.46 -6.64
CA VAL A 104 -4.90 8.14 -6.93
C VAL A 104 -4.81 7.18 -5.75
N ASN A 105 -3.75 7.28 -4.94
CA ASN A 105 -3.59 6.50 -3.72
C ASN A 105 -4.59 6.92 -2.65
N ARG A 106 -4.74 8.24 -2.45
CA ARG A 106 -5.72 8.79 -1.50
C ARG A 106 -7.15 8.41 -1.85
N GLU A 107 -7.48 8.34 -3.14
CA GLU A 107 -8.79 7.88 -3.62
C GLU A 107 -9.03 6.39 -3.29
N VAL A 108 -8.01 5.53 -3.43
CA VAL A 108 -8.09 4.12 -3.00
C VAL A 108 -8.30 4.02 -1.50
N LEU A 109 -7.54 4.77 -0.71
CA LEU A 109 -7.67 4.81 0.75
C LEU A 109 -9.08 5.27 1.17
N GLN A 110 -9.58 6.36 0.58
CA GLN A 110 -10.94 6.83 0.82
C GLN A 110 -11.96 5.76 0.46
N SER A 111 -11.82 5.13 -0.71
CA SER A 111 -12.72 4.07 -1.18
C SER A 111 -12.78 2.93 -0.17
N TRP A 112 -11.64 2.51 0.39
CA TRP A 112 -11.62 1.50 1.44
C TRP A 112 -12.30 1.96 2.73
N VAL A 113 -11.99 3.17 3.23
CA VAL A 113 -12.60 3.68 4.47
C VAL A 113 -14.12 3.79 4.36
N GLU A 114 -14.62 4.19 3.18
CA GLU A 114 -16.06 4.29 2.87
C GLU A 114 -16.72 2.96 2.49
N ASN A 115 -16.00 1.83 2.59
CA ASN A 115 -16.49 0.50 2.25
C ASN A 115 -16.91 0.34 0.77
N ARG A 116 -16.21 1.02 -0.13
CA ARG A 116 -16.39 0.97 -1.60
C ARG A 116 -15.24 0.27 -2.33
N SER A 117 -14.17 -0.11 -1.62
CA SER A 117 -13.01 -0.81 -2.19
C SER A 117 -13.40 -2.20 -2.69
N THR A 118 -12.82 -2.60 -3.82
CA THR A 118 -13.01 -3.92 -4.44
C THR A 118 -11.82 -4.87 -4.22
N PHE A 119 -10.67 -4.36 -3.77
CA PHE A 119 -9.50 -5.20 -3.50
C PHE A 119 -9.73 -6.05 -2.26
N ASP A 120 -9.41 -7.35 -2.35
CA ASP A 120 -9.55 -8.31 -1.25
C ASP A 120 -8.31 -8.31 -0.35
N TRP A 121 -8.47 -7.80 0.86
CA TRP A 121 -7.41 -7.75 1.86
C TRP A 121 -7.38 -8.96 2.79
N SER A 122 -8.15 -10.01 2.51
CA SER A 122 -8.30 -11.17 3.40
C SER A 122 -7.00 -11.93 3.65
N GLU A 123 -6.16 -12.08 2.62
CA GLU A 123 -4.86 -12.74 2.74
C GLU A 123 -3.91 -11.95 3.66
N VAL A 124 -3.82 -10.64 3.46
CA VAL A 124 -3.04 -9.73 4.31
C VAL A 124 -3.54 -9.74 5.76
N CYS A 125 -4.87 -9.75 5.96
CA CYS A 125 -5.45 -9.87 7.28
C CYS A 125 -5.07 -11.21 7.95
N GLY A 126 -5.07 -12.31 7.19
CA GLY A 126 -4.66 -13.63 7.68
C GLY A 126 -3.19 -13.68 8.12
N LEU A 127 -2.29 -13.02 7.37
CA LEU A 127 -0.89 -12.89 7.77
C LEU A 127 -0.75 -12.10 9.07
N ILE A 128 -1.44 -10.96 9.19
CA ILE A 128 -1.41 -10.12 10.39
C ILE A 128 -1.97 -10.88 11.61
N SER A 129 -3.14 -11.53 11.47
CA SER A 129 -3.76 -12.27 12.56
C SER A 129 -2.91 -13.45 13.02
N SER A 130 -2.21 -14.13 12.10
CA SER A 130 -1.25 -15.18 12.42
C SER A 130 -0.10 -14.66 13.31
N ILE A 131 0.48 -13.50 12.96
CA ILE A 131 1.56 -12.87 13.75
C ILE A 131 1.05 -12.43 15.13
N GLU A 132 -0.16 -11.87 15.18
CA GLU A 132 -0.79 -11.40 16.41
C GLU A 132 -1.36 -12.55 17.26
N SER A 133 -1.35 -13.80 16.77
CA SER A 133 -2.05 -14.94 17.37
C SER A 133 -3.53 -14.64 17.66
N SER A 134 -4.18 -13.95 16.72
CA SER A 134 -5.57 -13.52 16.78
C SER A 134 -6.46 -14.44 15.93
N GLU A 135 -7.67 -14.73 16.43
CA GLU A 135 -8.71 -15.47 15.71
C GLU A 135 -9.76 -14.53 15.07
N GLU A 136 -9.49 -13.22 15.05
CA GLU A 136 -10.39 -12.22 14.49
C GLU A 136 -10.57 -12.40 12.97
N PRO A 137 -11.81 -12.49 12.45
CA PRO A 137 -12.03 -12.61 11.01
C PRO A 137 -11.56 -11.36 10.25
N PRO A 138 -11.07 -11.50 8.99
CA PRO A 138 -10.61 -10.37 8.18
C PRO A 138 -11.60 -9.20 8.06
N SER A 139 -12.90 -9.49 7.97
CA SER A 139 -13.93 -8.44 7.93
C SER A 139 -13.95 -7.62 9.21
N VAL A 140 -13.89 -8.27 10.38
CA VAL A 140 -13.91 -7.59 11.69
C VAL A 140 -12.63 -6.77 11.88
N MET A 141 -11.47 -7.31 11.48
CA MET A 141 -10.19 -6.59 11.52
C MET A 141 -10.26 -5.29 10.70
N GLN A 142 -10.80 -5.38 9.48
CA GLN A 142 -10.96 -4.22 8.60
C GLN A 142 -11.99 -3.24 9.15
N ASP A 143 -13.14 -3.70 9.66
CA ASP A 143 -14.18 -2.84 10.24
C ASP A 143 -13.64 -2.04 11.44
N ASN A 144 -12.92 -2.72 12.33
CA ASN A 144 -12.27 -2.11 13.48
C ASN A 144 -11.24 -1.06 13.05
N ALA A 145 -10.40 -1.38 12.07
CA ALA A 145 -9.43 -0.45 11.52
C ALA A 145 -10.11 0.77 10.86
N ARG A 146 -11.09 0.55 9.98
CA ARG A 146 -11.85 1.60 9.27
C ARG A 146 -12.50 2.56 10.25
N SER A 147 -13.09 2.06 11.33
CA SER A 147 -13.74 2.89 12.35
C SER A 147 -12.81 3.92 12.99
N LYS A 148 -11.50 3.62 13.02
CA LYS A 148 -10.46 4.45 13.62
C LYS A 148 -9.77 5.38 12.64
N VAL A 149 -9.92 5.17 11.33
CA VAL A 149 -9.42 6.11 10.32
C VAL A 149 -10.29 7.35 10.31
N MET A 150 -9.69 8.48 10.70
CA MET A 150 -10.37 9.75 10.90
C MET A 150 -10.25 10.68 9.69
N ALA A 151 -9.14 10.62 8.97
CA ALA A 151 -8.92 11.38 7.74
C ALA A 151 -7.90 10.73 6.81
N VAL A 152 -8.01 11.06 5.52
CA VAL A 152 -7.01 10.84 4.47
C VAL A 152 -6.44 12.19 4.09
N LEU A 153 -5.13 12.36 4.21
CA LEU A 153 -4.45 13.66 4.06
C LEU A 153 -3.57 13.68 2.80
N GLU A 154 -3.51 14.84 2.15
CA GLU A 154 -2.46 15.13 1.16
C GLU A 154 -1.20 15.58 1.89
N VAL A 155 -0.09 14.92 1.59
CA VAL A 155 1.22 15.24 2.17
C VAL A 155 2.26 15.45 1.10
N ASN A 156 3.21 16.35 1.33
CA ASN A 156 4.48 16.42 0.60
C ASN A 156 5.61 16.55 1.62
N VAL A 157 6.42 15.50 1.76
CA VAL A 157 7.52 15.45 2.74
C VAL A 157 8.68 16.41 2.44
N HIS A 158 8.73 16.94 1.21
CA HIS A 158 9.73 17.93 0.78
C HIS A 158 9.29 19.37 1.03
N GLU A 159 8.04 19.60 1.47
CA GLU A 159 7.47 20.91 1.74
C GLU A 159 7.19 21.12 3.24
N ILE A 160 7.17 22.38 3.66
CA ILE A 160 6.69 22.78 4.98
C ILE A 160 5.54 23.77 4.77
N PRO A 161 4.32 23.49 5.28
CA PRO A 161 3.96 22.31 6.07
C PRO A 161 3.89 21.01 5.23
N VAL A 162 4.24 19.87 5.86
CA VAL A 162 4.19 18.55 5.20
C VAL A 162 2.75 18.18 4.82
N ILE A 163 1.79 18.40 5.72
CA ILE A 163 0.36 18.23 5.41
C ILE A 163 -0.10 19.45 4.62
N ARG A 164 -0.52 19.22 3.38
CA ARG A 164 -0.92 20.29 2.45
C ARG A 164 -2.41 20.54 2.49
N SER A 165 -3.19 19.47 2.49
CA SER A 165 -4.66 19.54 2.44
C SER A 165 -5.30 18.28 3.05
N ILE A 166 -6.62 18.36 3.25
CA ILE A 166 -7.45 17.23 3.69
C ILE A 166 -8.14 16.69 2.44
N HIS A 167 -7.83 15.46 2.05
CA HIS A 167 -8.50 14.81 0.92
C HIS A 167 -9.87 14.26 1.34
N TRP A 168 -9.93 13.63 2.51
CA TRP A 168 -11.17 13.11 3.09
C TRP A 168 -11.11 13.15 4.62
N GLN A 169 -12.25 13.34 5.29
CA GLN A 169 -12.34 13.25 6.75
C GLN A 169 -13.73 12.82 7.23
N ARG A 170 -13.78 12.19 8.41
CA ARG A 170 -15.05 11.96 9.13
C ARG A 170 -15.66 13.28 9.57
N LYS A 171 -16.99 13.30 9.67
CA LYS A 171 -17.72 14.43 10.28
C LYS A 171 -17.21 14.66 11.70
N ASP A 172 -17.05 15.92 12.07
CA ASP A 172 -16.60 16.37 13.40
C ASP A 172 -15.18 15.90 13.80
N CYS A 173 -14.34 15.54 12.83
CA CYS A 173 -12.94 15.25 13.05
C CYS A 173 -12.11 16.55 13.05
N GLU A 174 -11.31 16.76 14.09
CA GLU A 174 -10.25 17.78 14.12
C GLU A 174 -8.92 17.16 13.69
N ILE A 175 -8.24 17.80 12.72
CA ILE A 175 -6.89 17.37 12.32
C ILE A 175 -5.89 17.77 13.42
N PRO A 176 -5.15 16.82 14.00
CA PRO A 176 -4.26 17.10 15.11
C PRO A 176 -3.05 17.93 14.64
N GLN A 177 -2.76 19.02 15.34
CA GLN A 177 -1.53 19.80 15.13
C GLN A 177 -0.27 19.03 15.53
N LYS A 178 -0.40 18.00 16.39
CA LYS A 178 0.68 17.12 16.83
C LYS A 178 0.19 15.68 16.86
N VAL A 179 0.92 14.78 16.22
CA VAL A 179 0.66 13.33 16.22
C VAL A 179 1.52 12.65 17.27
N ARG A 180 0.97 11.64 17.97
CA ARG A 180 1.70 10.94 19.05
C ARG A 180 2.67 9.90 18.52
N ALA A 181 2.36 9.29 17.39
CA ALA A 181 3.26 8.45 16.63
C ALA A 181 3.10 8.75 15.14
N CYS A 182 4.20 8.67 14.40
CA CYS A 182 4.21 8.70 12.94
C CYS A 182 4.83 7.40 12.48
N ILE A 183 4.07 6.59 11.73
CA ILE A 183 4.57 5.41 11.06
C ILE A 183 4.81 5.82 9.62
N HIS A 184 6.08 5.78 9.21
CA HIS A 184 6.45 5.98 7.83
C HIS A 184 6.84 4.62 7.27
N CYS A 185 6.02 4.09 6.36
CA CYS A 185 6.31 2.80 5.77
C CYS A 185 7.04 2.94 4.45
N VAL A 186 8.33 2.64 4.48
CA VAL A 186 9.26 2.79 3.34
C VAL A 186 9.03 1.79 2.21
N LEU A 187 8.04 0.90 2.34
CA LEU A 187 7.79 -0.20 1.39
C LEU A 187 6.83 0.21 0.27
N SER A 188 6.13 1.32 0.47
CA SER A 188 5.55 2.14 -0.60
C SER A 188 6.60 3.08 -1.21
N GLY A 189 7.82 3.11 -0.66
CA GLY A 189 8.78 4.22 -0.72
C GLY A 189 10.07 3.95 -1.48
N ILE A 190 10.00 3.33 -2.67
CA ILE A 190 11.00 3.69 -3.70
C ILE A 190 10.74 5.12 -4.20
N LEU A 191 9.56 5.71 -3.95
CA LEU A 191 9.16 7.00 -4.51
C LEU A 191 8.47 7.92 -3.49
N MET A 192 9.24 8.42 -2.51
CA MET A 192 8.96 9.71 -1.86
C MET A 192 10.16 10.63 -2.02
#